data_AF-A0A5A8F6I1-F1
#
_entry.id   AF-A0A5A8F6I1-F1
#
_cell.length_a   1.000
_cell.length_b   1.000
_cell.length_c   1.000
_cell.angle_alpha   90.00
_cell.angle_beta   90.00
_cell.angle_gamma   90.00
#
_symmetry.space_group_name_H-M   'P 1'
#
loop_
_entity.id
_entity.type
_entity.pdbx_description
1 polymer ?
#
loop_
_entity_poly.entity_id
_entity_poly.type
_entity_poly.pdbx_seq_one_letter_code
_entity_poly.pdbx_strand_id
1 'polypeptide(L)'
;MEQFEILWEVSDLTDRKRILSALIEKIVVYDKHVDIQFTTGYRQRIEIEKPKVDYFKRQLEKWEIEVLKNTPTKKAKALLMLAEGRKISEVAHKLQVDFLKIQWLVKAFNRSGIKTCFVDFKPNMKIEFEDYVLENIEKLKYMTFDDLMKHLQEKGYSVASNTLKNFWYRHFISKKI
;
A
#
# COMPACT_ATOMS: atom_id res chain seq x y z
N MET A 1 -14.13 -28.39 18.05
CA MET A 1 -14.23 -26.92 18.27
C MET A 1 -13.76 -26.53 19.67
N GLU A 2 -13.96 -27.36 20.69
CA GLU A 2 -13.68 -27.05 22.12
C GLU A 2 -12.21 -26.76 22.48
N GLN A 3 -11.21 -27.24 21.75
CA GLN A 3 -9.80 -27.03 22.13
C GLN A 3 -9.26 -25.61 21.83
N PHE A 4 -9.90 -24.85 20.95
CA PHE A 4 -9.41 -23.52 20.56
C PHE A 4 -9.88 -22.41 21.52
N GLU A 5 -11.01 -22.63 22.19
CA GLU A 5 -11.58 -21.67 23.14
C GLU A 5 -10.75 -21.59 24.45
N ILE A 6 -10.11 -22.70 24.84
CA ILE A 6 -9.20 -22.76 26.00
C ILE A 6 -8.01 -21.79 25.86
N LEU A 7 -7.59 -21.45 24.63
CA LEU A 7 -6.49 -20.50 24.38
C LEU A 7 -6.85 -19.05 24.75
N TRP A 8 -8.14 -18.73 24.85
CA TRP A 8 -8.61 -17.39 25.23
C TRP A 8 -8.61 -17.16 26.74
N GLU A 9 -8.55 -18.22 27.56
CA GLU A 9 -8.52 -18.14 29.03
C GLU A 9 -7.11 -17.89 29.61
N VAL A 10 -6.06 -18.01 28.80
CA VAL A 10 -4.68 -17.71 29.24
C VAL A 10 -4.56 -16.21 29.51
N SER A 11 -4.32 -15.75 30.74
CA SER A 11 -4.35 -14.32 31.06
C SER A 11 -3.15 -13.53 30.52
N ASP A 12 -2.00 -14.17 30.30
CA ASP A 12 -0.77 -13.51 29.84
C ASP A 12 -0.57 -13.56 28.31
N LEU A 13 -0.19 -12.41 27.75
CA LEU A 13 0.07 -12.22 26.31
C LEU A 13 1.29 -12.99 25.81
N THR A 14 2.29 -13.21 26.67
CA THR A 14 3.52 -13.93 26.30
C THR A 14 3.24 -15.42 26.16
N ASP A 15 2.49 -15.98 27.11
CA ASP A 15 2.13 -17.38 27.09
C ASP A 15 1.14 -17.70 25.96
N ARG A 16 0.17 -16.83 25.67
CA ARG A 16 -0.68 -16.96 24.46
C ARG A 16 0.16 -17.04 23.19
N LYS A 17 1.17 -16.17 23.04
CA LYS A 17 2.06 -16.17 21.87
C LYS A 17 2.87 -17.45 21.76
N ARG A 18 3.38 -17.96 22.88
CA ARG A 18 4.14 -19.22 22.91
C ARG A 18 3.27 -20.40 22.50
N ILE A 19 2.07 -20.51 23.05
CA ILE A 19 1.14 -21.60 22.73
C ILE A 19 0.71 -21.53 21.26
N LEU A 20 0.35 -20.35 20.76
CA LEU A 20 0.03 -20.18 19.33
C LEU A 20 1.20 -20.56 18.43
N SER A 21 2.44 -20.24 18.81
CA SER A 21 3.64 -20.60 18.04
C SER A 21 3.93 -22.11 18.07
N ALA A 22 3.53 -22.82 19.13
CA ALA A 22 3.65 -24.27 19.21
C ALA A 22 2.57 -25.02 18.41
N LEU A 23 1.40 -24.41 18.24
CA LEU A 23 0.26 -24.99 17.52
C LEU A 23 0.28 -24.68 16.02
N ILE A 24 0.85 -23.55 15.62
CA ILE A 24 0.86 -23.10 14.22
C ILE A 24 2.18 -23.53 13.57
N GLU A 25 2.07 -24.41 12.57
CA GLU A 25 3.19 -24.84 11.75
C GLU A 25 3.58 -23.76 10.73
N LYS A 26 2.59 -23.15 10.07
CA LYS A 26 2.81 -22.17 9.00
C LYS A 26 1.65 -21.20 8.86
N ILE A 27 1.97 -19.92 8.62
CA ILE A 27 0.99 -18.90 8.21
C ILE A 27 1.36 -18.43 6.81
N VAL A 28 0.40 -18.52 5.88
CA VAL A 28 0.54 -17.99 4.52
C VAL A 28 -0.46 -16.86 4.32
N VAL A 29 0.05 -15.68 4.00
CA VAL A 29 -0.76 -14.47 3.83
C VAL A 29 -1.03 -14.23 2.35
N TYR A 30 -2.28 -14.34 1.95
CA TYR A 30 -2.75 -13.98 0.60
C TYR A 30 -3.48 -12.64 0.61
N ASP A 31 -3.95 -12.17 -0.55
CA ASP A 31 -4.58 -10.86 -0.69
C ASP A 31 -5.99 -10.75 -0.12
N LYS A 32 -6.71 -11.85 0.00
CA LYS A 32 -8.10 -11.88 0.52
C LYS A 32 -8.30 -12.81 1.71
N HIS A 33 -7.25 -13.52 2.11
CA HIS A 33 -7.33 -14.48 3.20
C HIS A 33 -5.94 -14.76 3.78
N VAL A 34 -5.94 -15.32 4.97
CA VAL A 34 -4.77 -15.95 5.57
C VAL A 34 -5.10 -17.42 5.76
N ASP A 35 -4.20 -18.28 5.27
CA ASP A 35 -4.26 -19.71 5.55
C ASP A 35 -3.31 -20.01 6.72
N ILE A 36 -3.84 -20.61 7.77
CA ILE A 36 -3.11 -21.08 8.94
C ILE A 36 -3.06 -22.60 8.89
N GLN A 37 -1.85 -23.16 8.88
CA GLN A 37 -1.61 -24.60 9.00
C GLN A 37 -1.16 -24.89 10.42
N PHE A 38 -1.85 -25.83 11.07
CA PHE A 38 -1.54 -26.27 12.42
C PHE A 38 -0.66 -27.51 12.40
N THR A 39 0.13 -27.70 13.45
CA THR A 39 1.00 -28.88 13.64
C THR A 39 0.22 -30.19 13.67
N THR A 40 -1.09 -30.14 13.94
CA THR A 40 -2.02 -31.29 13.88
C THR A 40 -2.42 -31.68 12.46
N GLY A 41 -1.97 -30.95 11.43
CA GLY A 41 -2.37 -31.14 10.03
C GLY A 41 -3.68 -30.43 9.64
N TYR A 42 -4.40 -29.83 10.61
CA TYR A 42 -5.57 -29.01 10.33
C TYR A 42 -5.20 -27.72 9.59
N ARG A 43 -6.10 -27.24 8.72
CA ARG A 43 -5.95 -25.98 8.00
C ARG A 43 -7.18 -25.11 8.22
N GLN A 44 -6.94 -23.87 8.61
CA GLN A 44 -7.99 -22.86 8.75
C GLN A 44 -7.72 -21.70 7.80
N ARG A 45 -8.72 -21.40 6.97
CA ARG A 45 -8.75 -20.17 6.17
C ARG A 45 -9.50 -19.10 6.93
N ILE A 46 -8.85 -17.97 7.14
CA ILE A 46 -9.49 -16.76 7.66
C ILE A 46 -9.64 -15.81 6.49
N GLU A 47 -10.87 -15.55 6.08
CA GLU A 47 -11.13 -14.47 5.13
C GLU A 47 -10.75 -13.15 5.78
N ILE A 48 -9.92 -12.37 5.09
CA ILE A 48 -9.52 -11.05 5.54
C ILE A 48 -9.93 -10.10 4.43
N GLU A 49 -10.86 -9.20 4.76
CA GLU A 49 -10.90 -7.93 4.04
C GLU A 49 -9.61 -7.20 4.36
N LYS A 50 -8.56 -7.41 3.55
CA LYS A 50 -7.44 -6.48 3.56
C LYS A 50 -8.07 -5.13 3.23
N PRO A 51 -8.01 -4.12 4.12
CA PRO A 51 -8.45 -2.81 3.75
C PRO A 51 -7.59 -2.42 2.57
N LYS A 52 -8.18 -2.33 1.37
CA LYS A 52 -7.53 -1.63 0.27
C LYS A 52 -7.21 -0.26 0.86
N VAL A 53 -5.93 0.02 1.04
CA VAL A 53 -5.46 1.33 1.48
C VAL A 53 -5.56 2.22 0.25
N ASP A 54 -6.77 2.40 -0.25
CA ASP A 54 -7.09 3.36 -1.31
C ASP A 54 -7.34 4.74 -0.68
N TYR A 55 -7.62 4.75 0.64
CA TYR A 55 -7.99 5.92 1.42
C TYR A 55 -7.32 5.93 2.78
N PHE A 56 -7.10 7.14 3.27
CA PHE A 56 -6.73 7.41 4.64
C PHE A 56 -7.98 7.46 5.51
N LYS A 57 -8.06 6.60 6.53
CA LYS A 57 -9.26 6.41 7.36
C LYS A 57 -9.21 7.13 8.71
N ARG A 58 -8.03 7.59 9.14
CA ARG A 58 -7.85 8.28 10.42
C ARG A 58 -8.32 9.72 10.28
N GLN A 59 -9.06 10.22 11.27
CA GLN A 59 -9.33 11.65 11.38
C GLN A 59 -8.12 12.34 12.01
N LEU A 60 -7.71 13.46 11.42
CA LEU A 60 -6.65 14.31 11.95
C LEU A 60 -7.20 15.20 13.06
N GLU A 61 -6.43 15.38 14.11
CA GLU A 61 -6.74 16.37 15.15
C GLU A 61 -6.49 17.79 14.64
N LYS A 62 -7.17 18.79 15.22
CA LYS A 62 -7.07 20.20 14.77
C LYS A 62 -5.63 20.71 14.78
N TRP A 63 -4.86 20.39 15.82
CA TRP A 63 -3.45 20.79 15.92
C TRP A 63 -2.57 20.08 14.88
N GLU A 64 -2.86 18.81 14.53
CA GLU A 64 -2.14 18.11 13.46
C GLU A 64 -2.37 18.81 12.12
N ILE A 65 -3.61 19.23 11.85
CA ILE A 65 -3.97 19.97 10.63
C ILE A 65 -3.18 21.30 10.55
N GLU A 66 -3.11 22.06 11.65
CA GLU A 66 -2.37 23.32 11.70
C GLU A 66 -0.88 23.12 11.46
N VAL A 67 -0.27 22.14 12.14
CA VAL A 67 1.16 21.81 11.95
C VAL A 67 1.43 21.36 10.52
N LEU A 68 0.58 20.50 9.94
CA LEU A 68 0.74 20.02 8.56
C LEU A 68 0.58 21.16 7.54
N LYS A 69 -0.34 22.10 7.75
CA LYS A 69 -0.52 23.28 6.87
C LYS A 69 0.72 24.16 6.82
N ASN A 70 1.44 24.26 7.94
CA ASN A 70 2.66 25.07 8.06
C ASN A 70 3.94 24.30 7.71
N THR A 71 3.84 23.01 7.35
CA THR A 71 5.00 22.19 7.00
C THR A 71 5.19 22.14 5.47
N PRO A 72 6.28 22.69 4.91
CA PRO A 72 6.47 22.83 3.46
C PRO A 72 7.00 21.54 2.80
N THR A 73 6.40 20.37 3.10
CA THR A 73 6.78 19.08 2.50
C THR A 73 5.66 18.51 1.65
N LYS A 74 6.00 17.77 0.59
CA LYS A 74 5.00 17.03 -0.18
C LYS A 74 4.31 15.96 0.68
N LYS A 75 4.98 15.41 1.70
CA LYS A 75 4.34 14.50 2.66
C LYS A 75 3.23 15.17 3.48
N ALA A 76 3.46 16.36 3.99
CA ALA A 76 2.44 17.08 4.75
C ALA A 76 1.24 17.42 3.86
N LYS A 77 1.51 17.94 2.66
CA LYS A 77 0.47 18.20 1.64
C LYS A 77 -0.29 16.93 1.24
N ALA A 78 0.40 15.81 1.08
CA ALA A 78 -0.22 14.53 0.77
C ALA A 78 -1.19 14.08 1.86
N LEU A 79 -0.81 14.17 3.13
CA LEU A 79 -1.68 13.77 4.24
C LEU A 79 -2.91 14.67 4.39
N LEU A 80 -2.77 15.98 4.19
CA LEU A 80 -3.92 16.89 4.18
C LEU A 80 -4.90 16.51 3.06
N MET A 81 -4.40 16.30 1.84
CA MET A 81 -5.23 15.86 0.71
C MET A 81 -5.93 14.51 0.97
N LEU A 82 -5.25 13.57 1.61
CA LEU A 82 -5.82 12.28 1.97
C LEU A 82 -6.89 12.42 3.07
N ALA A 83 -6.67 13.31 4.04
CA ALA A 83 -7.64 13.62 5.09
C ALA A 83 -8.90 14.33 4.54
N GLU A 84 -8.78 15.07 3.44
CA GLU A 84 -9.91 15.60 2.66
C GLU A 84 -10.68 14.52 1.87
N GLY A 85 -10.26 13.25 1.96
CA GLY A 85 -10.93 12.12 1.31
C GLY A 85 -10.45 11.82 -0.11
N ARG A 86 -9.36 12.45 -0.58
CA ARG A 86 -8.79 12.12 -1.89
C ARG A 86 -8.19 10.72 -1.91
N LYS A 87 -8.24 10.08 -3.09
CA LYS A 87 -7.63 8.76 -3.29
C LYS A 87 -6.12 8.86 -3.34
N ILE A 88 -5.43 7.80 -2.92
CA ILE A 88 -3.96 7.72 -3.02
C ILE A 88 -3.46 7.98 -4.45
N SER A 89 -4.14 7.44 -5.47
CA SER A 89 -3.78 7.67 -6.88
C SER A 89 -3.89 9.14 -7.29
N GLU A 90 -4.92 9.84 -6.85
CA GLU A 90 -5.11 11.27 -7.11
C GLU A 90 -4.03 12.12 -6.44
N VAL A 91 -3.64 11.76 -5.21
CA VAL A 91 -2.56 12.43 -4.48
C VAL A 91 -1.22 12.19 -5.16
N ALA A 92 -0.93 10.95 -5.56
CA ALA A 92 0.27 10.57 -6.28
C ALA A 92 0.43 11.40 -7.57
N HIS A 93 -0.64 11.47 -8.37
CA HIS A 93 -0.67 12.26 -9.60
C HIS A 93 -0.47 13.76 -9.34
N LYS A 94 -1.26 14.35 -8.43
CA LYS A 94 -1.22 15.80 -8.17
C LYS A 94 0.13 16.27 -7.63
N LEU A 95 0.80 15.43 -6.84
CA LEU A 95 2.09 15.77 -6.23
C LEU A 95 3.30 15.29 -7.04
N GLN A 96 3.06 14.55 -8.12
CA GLN A 96 4.08 13.90 -8.94
C GLN A 96 5.01 13.02 -8.07
N VAL A 97 4.41 12.18 -7.23
CA VAL A 97 5.10 11.27 -6.29
C VAL A 97 4.66 9.84 -6.59
N ASP A 98 5.60 8.90 -6.51
CA ASP A 98 5.30 7.48 -6.71
C ASP A 98 4.16 7.00 -5.79
N PHE A 99 3.18 6.30 -6.37
CA PHE A 99 2.01 5.76 -5.67
C PHE A 99 2.37 4.98 -4.40
N LEU A 100 3.38 4.11 -4.47
CA LEU A 100 3.84 3.33 -3.33
C LEU A 100 4.41 4.18 -2.19
N LYS A 101 5.00 5.34 -2.48
CA LYS A 101 5.48 6.26 -1.43
C LYS A 101 4.33 6.88 -0.66
N ILE A 102 3.22 7.21 -1.34
CA ILE A 102 2.00 7.69 -0.68
C ILE A 102 1.36 6.58 0.17
N GLN A 103 1.31 5.33 -0.34
CA GLN A 103 0.85 4.19 0.47
C GLN A 103 1.72 3.97 1.72
N TRP A 104 3.04 4.09 1.56
CA TRP A 104 3.97 3.98 2.67
C TRP A 104 3.78 5.11 3.68
N LEU A 105 3.54 6.34 3.22
CA LEU A 105 3.24 7.49 4.08
C LEU A 105 2.05 7.21 5.00
N VAL A 106 0.94 6.68 4.47
CA VAL A 106 -0.24 6.35 5.29
C VAL A 106 0.12 5.35 6.40
N LYS A 107 0.86 4.29 6.04
CA LYS A 107 1.31 3.27 7.01
C LYS A 107 2.26 3.86 8.05
N ALA A 108 3.22 4.67 7.62
CA ALA A 108 4.21 5.30 8.48
C ALA A 108 3.55 6.27 9.45
N PHE A 109 2.62 7.10 8.97
CA PHE A 109 1.89 8.05 9.79
C PHE A 109 1.04 7.36 10.85
N ASN A 110 0.34 6.27 10.51
CA ASN A 110 -0.43 5.50 11.50
C ASN A 110 0.45 4.88 12.60
N ARG A 111 1.72 4.57 12.30
CA ARG A 111 2.66 3.99 13.26
C ARG A 111 3.41 5.03 14.08
N SER A 112 3.79 6.13 13.46
CA SER A 112 4.79 7.08 13.98
C SER A 112 4.26 8.51 14.15
N GLY A 113 3.04 8.79 13.69
CA GLY A 113 2.39 10.09 13.78
C GLY A 113 3.03 11.14 12.87
N ILE A 114 2.78 12.40 13.24
CA ILE A 114 3.09 13.60 12.46
C ILE A 114 4.58 13.80 12.15
N LYS A 115 5.49 13.24 12.96
CA LYS A 115 6.94 13.32 12.72
C LYS A 115 7.36 12.78 11.35
N THR A 116 6.57 11.87 10.78
CA THR A 116 6.82 11.31 9.44
C THR A 116 6.70 12.33 8.31
N CYS A 117 6.04 13.46 8.57
CA CYS A 117 5.74 14.53 7.61
C CYS A 117 6.79 15.63 7.59
N PHE A 118 7.66 15.73 8.59
CA PHE A 118 8.65 16.82 8.68
C PHE A 118 9.82 16.67 7.71
N VAL A 119 10.04 15.47 7.18
CA VAL A 119 11.03 15.21 6.13
C VAL A 119 10.31 14.88 4.84
N ASP A 120 10.70 15.45 3.72
CA ASP A 120 10.01 15.22 2.45
C ASP A 120 10.21 13.78 1.89
N PHE A 121 9.51 13.46 0.81
CA PHE A 121 9.78 12.27 0.02
C PHE A 121 11.18 12.33 -0.59
N LYS A 122 11.85 11.17 -0.66
CA LYS A 122 13.02 11.03 -1.53
C LYS A 122 12.62 11.22 -2.99
N PRO A 123 13.53 11.71 -3.85
CA PRO A 123 13.29 11.82 -5.30
C PRO A 123 12.75 10.52 -5.90
N ASN A 124 11.92 10.62 -6.95
CA ASN A 124 11.48 9.44 -7.69
C ASN A 124 12.68 8.86 -8.45
N MET A 125 12.73 7.53 -8.52
CA MET A 125 13.73 6.88 -9.37
C MET A 125 13.32 7.06 -10.83
N LYS A 126 14.31 7.25 -11.71
CA LYS A 126 14.08 7.28 -13.15
C LYS A 126 13.55 5.91 -13.59
N ILE A 127 12.51 5.92 -14.41
CA ILE A 127 11.93 4.70 -14.99
C ILE A 127 12.37 4.65 -16.44
N GLU A 128 13.01 3.56 -16.85
CA GLU A 128 13.67 3.49 -18.18
C GLU A 128 12.69 3.60 -19.35
N PHE A 129 11.48 3.06 -19.20
CA PHE A 129 10.44 3.10 -20.23
C PHE A 129 9.57 4.36 -20.19
N GLU A 130 9.81 5.28 -19.26
CA GLU A 130 8.92 6.44 -19.03
C GLU A 130 8.79 7.33 -20.26
N ASP A 131 9.93 7.74 -20.84
CA ASP A 131 9.95 8.61 -22.02
C ASP A 131 9.21 7.94 -23.19
N TYR A 132 9.49 6.65 -23.43
CA TYR A 132 8.83 5.86 -24.46
C TYR A 132 7.31 5.79 -24.29
N VAL A 133 6.82 5.53 -23.07
CA VAL A 133 5.38 5.43 -22.83
C VAL A 133 4.70 6.78 -22.99
N LEU A 134 5.33 7.87 -22.54
CA LEU A 134 4.79 9.22 -22.68
C LEU A 134 4.70 9.64 -24.16
N GLU A 135 5.73 9.35 -24.95
CA GLU A 135 5.74 9.62 -26.40
C GLU A 135 4.67 8.82 -27.17
N ASN A 136 4.34 7.62 -26.69
CA ASN A 136 3.40 6.71 -27.36
C ASN A 136 2.03 6.62 -26.65
N ILE A 137 1.73 7.54 -25.74
CA ILE A 137 0.62 7.39 -24.80
C ILE A 137 -0.75 7.27 -25.48
N GLU A 138 -0.98 7.97 -26.59
CA GLU A 138 -2.24 7.91 -27.33
C GLU A 138 -2.58 6.49 -27.80
N LYS A 139 -1.56 5.69 -28.12
CA LYS A 139 -1.74 4.28 -28.48
C LYS A 139 -1.82 3.38 -27.24
N LEU A 140 -1.02 3.66 -26.23
CA LEU A 140 -0.83 2.79 -25.07
C LEU A 140 -1.91 2.95 -24.00
N LYS A 141 -2.60 4.10 -23.93
CA LYS A 141 -3.60 4.43 -22.88
C LYS A 141 -4.89 3.62 -22.89
N TYR A 142 -5.01 2.69 -23.83
CA TYR A 142 -6.16 1.78 -23.94
C TYR A 142 -5.81 0.31 -23.63
N MET A 143 -4.52 -0.03 -23.47
CA MET A 143 -4.04 -1.40 -23.19
C MET A 143 -4.10 -1.79 -21.72
N THR A 144 -4.54 -3.01 -21.36
CA THR A 144 -4.55 -3.43 -19.95
C THR A 144 -3.15 -3.36 -19.29
N PHE A 145 -3.04 -3.33 -17.94
CA PHE A 145 -1.74 -3.24 -17.27
C PHE A 145 -0.84 -4.42 -17.68
N ASP A 146 -1.45 -5.59 -17.86
CA ASP A 146 -0.77 -6.80 -18.29
C ASP A 146 -0.34 -6.71 -19.77
N ASP A 147 -1.19 -6.17 -20.64
CA ASP A 147 -0.84 -5.97 -22.05
C ASP A 147 0.27 -4.92 -22.22
N LEU A 148 0.21 -3.83 -21.44
CA LEU A 148 1.24 -2.81 -21.44
C LEU A 148 2.57 -3.36 -20.92
N MET A 149 2.56 -4.18 -19.87
CA MET A 149 3.78 -4.87 -19.41
C MET A 149 4.38 -5.75 -20.51
N LYS A 150 3.56 -6.57 -21.18
CA LYS A 150 4.02 -7.43 -22.28
C LYS A 150 4.60 -6.62 -23.44
N HIS A 151 3.89 -5.58 -23.88
CA HIS A 151 4.35 -4.68 -24.94
C HIS A 151 5.71 -4.05 -24.60
N LEU A 152 5.89 -3.60 -23.36
CA LEU A 152 7.16 -3.02 -22.92
C LEU A 152 8.29 -4.06 -22.83
N GLN A 153 7.99 -5.29 -22.42
CA GLN A 153 8.94 -6.40 -22.43
C GLN A 153 9.38 -6.77 -23.83
N GLU A 154 8.46 -6.80 -24.80
CA GLU A 154 8.76 -7.02 -26.23
C GLU A 154 9.63 -5.91 -26.83
N LYS A 155 9.55 -4.69 -26.27
CA LYS A 155 10.43 -3.56 -26.61
C LYS A 155 11.79 -3.60 -25.90
N GLY A 156 12.05 -4.62 -25.08
CA GLY A 156 13.32 -4.82 -24.38
C GLY A 156 13.41 -4.15 -23.00
N TYR A 157 12.32 -3.60 -22.47
CA TYR A 157 12.32 -2.99 -21.13
C TYR A 157 12.11 -4.03 -20.03
N SER A 158 12.84 -3.88 -18.92
CA SER A 158 12.56 -4.62 -17.69
C SER A 158 11.44 -3.93 -16.90
N VAL A 159 10.26 -4.56 -16.86
CA VAL A 159 9.07 -3.97 -16.22
C VAL A 159 8.60 -4.81 -15.05
N ALA A 160 8.74 -4.25 -13.84
CA ALA A 160 8.05 -4.76 -12.66
C ALA A 160 6.67 -4.10 -12.53
N SER A 161 5.65 -4.87 -12.14
CA SER A 161 4.27 -4.38 -11.96
C SER A 161 4.18 -3.13 -11.08
N ASN A 162 4.97 -3.07 -10.01
CA ASN A 162 5.02 -1.91 -9.11
C ASN A 162 5.61 -0.66 -9.78
N THR A 163 6.63 -0.83 -10.63
CA THR A 163 7.24 0.25 -11.39
C THR A 163 6.23 0.83 -12.38
N LEU A 164 5.50 -0.05 -13.07
CA LEU A 164 4.45 0.37 -13.99
C LEU A 164 3.30 1.10 -13.27
N LYS A 165 2.85 0.60 -12.10
CA LYS A 165 1.84 1.29 -11.28
C LYS A 165 2.31 2.67 -10.81
N ASN A 166 3.56 2.79 -10.37
CA ASN A 166 4.13 4.07 -9.96
C ASN A 166 4.18 5.06 -11.12
N PHE A 167 4.65 4.63 -12.29
CA PHE A 167 4.60 5.42 -13.52
C PHE A 167 3.16 5.87 -13.81
N TRP A 168 2.23 4.92 -13.86
CA TRP A 168 0.86 5.18 -14.30
C TRP A 168 0.15 6.19 -13.41
N TYR A 169 0.12 5.95 -12.10
CA TYR A 169 -0.59 6.83 -11.16
C TYR A 169 0.14 8.15 -10.88
N ARG A 170 1.40 8.27 -11.29
CA ARG A 170 2.10 9.57 -11.29
C ARG A 170 1.61 10.44 -12.45
N HIS A 171 1.37 9.84 -13.61
CA HIS A 171 1.03 10.57 -14.83
C HIS A 171 -0.47 10.63 -15.14
N PHE A 172 -1.27 9.70 -14.61
CA PHE A 172 -2.69 9.55 -14.95
C PHE A 172 -3.57 9.31 -13.70
N ILE A 173 -4.78 9.88 -13.71
CA ILE A 173 -5.79 9.73 -12.63
C ILE A 173 -6.73 8.53 -12.88
N SER A 174 -6.90 8.17 -14.16
CA SER A 174 -7.93 7.25 -14.68
C SER A 174 -7.65 5.78 -14.41
N LYS A 175 -8.74 5.01 -14.22
CA LYS A 175 -8.82 3.55 -14.11
C LYS A 175 -9.00 2.84 -15.47
N LYS A 176 -8.97 3.59 -16.58
CA LYS A 176 -8.58 3.06 -17.89
C LYS A 176 -7.12 3.45 -18.06
N ILE A 177 -6.19 2.57 -17.69
CA ILE A 177 -6.29 1.15 -17.28
C ILE A 177 -6.05 0.94 -15.78
#